data_AF-W6MMH6-F1
#
_entry.id   AF-W6MMH6-F1
#
_cell.length_a   1.000
_cell.length_b   1.000
_cell.length_c   1.000
_cell.angle_alpha   90.00
_cell.angle_beta   90.00
_cell.angle_gamma   90.00
#
_symmetry.space_group_name_H-M   'P 1'
#
loop_
_entity.id
_entity.type
_entity.pdbx_description
1 polymer ?
#
loop_
_entity_poly.entity_id
_entity_poly.type
_entity_poly.pdbx_seq_one_letter_code
_entity_poly.pdbx_strand_id
1 'polypeptide(L)'
;MPSRNSVNRPKDGILRRKKAVGLARKRAAKRSSAPTGRFRGPASLVGTAKSSAVALYTGVSQPTGLLTTQTLSNKRRKKLERNQIYVDRRKGAADKPKEDDTTMDVDEMVQKKEQQAKSIREALWSVIEQGRSVPVINGTEGTTLGGPSY
;
A
#
# COMPACT_ATOMS: atom_id res chain seq x y z
N MET A 1 -1.63 30.52 49.05
CA MET A 1 -1.94 31.53 50.07
C MET A 1 -2.38 32.82 49.41
N PRO A 2 -3.11 33.70 50.10
CA PRO A 2 -3.36 35.07 49.64
C PRO A 2 -2.03 35.80 49.39
N SER A 3 -2.01 36.71 48.43
CA SER A 3 -0.76 37.45 48.14
C SER A 3 -0.53 38.53 49.20
N ARG A 4 0.74 38.82 49.50
CA ARG A 4 1.15 39.85 50.47
C ARG A 4 0.49 41.22 50.23
N ASN A 5 0.28 41.60 48.97
CA ASN A 5 -0.28 42.91 48.59
C ASN A 5 -1.81 42.91 48.48
N SER A 6 -2.47 41.75 48.57
CA SER A 6 -3.94 41.65 48.52
C SER A 6 -4.41 40.44 49.34
N VAL A 7 -4.38 40.60 50.65
CA VAL A 7 -4.70 39.55 51.63
C VAL A 7 -6.18 39.14 51.54
N ASN A 8 -7.08 40.08 51.22
CA ASN A 8 -8.51 39.83 51.10
C ASN A 8 -8.91 39.20 49.74
N ARG A 9 -7.98 39.01 48.80
CA ARG A 9 -8.26 38.42 47.48
C ARG A 9 -7.70 36.99 47.38
N PRO A 10 -8.54 35.96 47.16
CA PRO A 10 -8.08 34.57 47.12
C PRO A 10 -7.35 34.25 45.80
N LYS A 11 -6.02 34.39 45.78
CA LYS A 11 -5.18 34.17 44.58
C LYS A 11 -5.23 32.71 44.09
N ASP A 12 -4.86 31.77 44.95
CA ASP A 12 -4.69 30.37 44.52
C ASP A 12 -6.00 29.69 44.12
N GLY A 13 -7.10 29.96 44.83
CA GLY A 13 -8.42 29.43 44.49
C GLY A 13 -8.86 29.86 43.09
N ILE A 14 -8.69 31.16 42.79
CA ILE A 14 -9.00 31.71 41.47
C ILE A 14 -8.11 31.08 40.40
N LEU A 15 -6.80 30.96 40.64
CA LEU A 15 -5.86 30.38 39.67
C LEU A 15 -6.15 28.91 39.41
N ARG A 16 -6.42 28.12 40.46
CA ARG A 16 -6.78 26.70 40.34
C ARG A 16 -8.10 26.54 39.56
N ARG A 17 -9.12 27.33 39.87
CA ARG A 17 -10.40 27.32 39.15
C ARG A 17 -10.21 27.68 37.68
N LYS A 18 -9.46 28.74 37.37
CA LYS A 18 -9.15 29.14 35.99
C LYS A 18 -8.44 28.03 35.22
N LYS A 19 -7.43 27.39 35.81
CA LYS A 19 -6.72 26.25 35.22
C LYS A 19 -7.67 25.07 34.99
N ALA A 20 -8.50 24.72 35.97
CA ALA A 20 -9.45 23.62 35.88
C ALA A 20 -10.46 23.84 34.74
N VAL A 21 -11.06 25.03 34.64
CA VAL A 21 -12.00 25.38 33.57
C VAL A 21 -11.31 25.36 32.21
N GLY A 22 -10.10 25.92 32.10
CA GLY A 22 -9.33 25.90 30.86
C GLY A 22 -9.00 24.48 30.39
N LEU A 23 -8.61 23.60 31.30
CA LEU A 23 -8.37 22.19 30.99
C LEU A 23 -9.66 21.44 30.64
N ALA A 24 -10.77 21.72 31.33
CA ALA A 24 -12.06 21.11 31.03
C ALA A 24 -12.54 21.47 29.62
N ARG A 25 -12.44 22.75 29.22
CA ARG A 25 -12.76 23.20 27.85
C ARG A 25 -11.88 22.51 26.81
N LYS A 26 -10.57 22.41 27.05
CA LYS A 26 -9.65 21.67 26.16
C LYS A 26 -10.02 20.19 26.05
N ARG A 27 -10.42 19.54 27.15
CA ARG A 27 -10.88 18.14 27.13
C ARG A 27 -12.20 17.98 26.37
N ALA A 28 -13.15 18.90 26.55
CA ALA A 28 -14.41 18.89 25.82
C ALA A 28 -14.20 19.03 24.32
N ALA A 29 -13.38 20.02 23.89
CA ALA A 29 -13.04 20.20 22.48
C ALA A 29 -12.30 18.98 21.88
N LYS A 30 -11.41 18.33 22.64
CA LYS A 30 -10.75 17.09 22.20
C LYS A 30 -11.71 15.92 22.06
N ARG A 31 -12.73 15.84 22.93
CA ARG A 31 -13.76 14.79 22.85
C ARG A 31 -14.69 14.98 21.65
N SER A 32 -14.97 16.22 21.25
CA SER A 32 -15.76 16.50 20.05
C SER A 32 -14.97 16.29 18.76
N SER A 33 -13.67 16.59 18.74
CA SER A 33 -12.84 16.52 17.53
C SER A 33 -12.19 15.16 17.29
N ALA A 34 -12.04 14.31 18.31
CA ALA A 34 -11.49 12.98 18.17
C ALA A 34 -12.22 12.01 19.13
N PRO A 35 -12.65 10.83 18.66
CA PRO A 35 -13.09 9.78 19.56
C PRO A 35 -11.85 9.36 20.36
N THR A 36 -11.72 9.82 21.59
CA THR A 36 -10.63 9.40 22.47
C THR A 36 -10.83 7.91 22.74
N GLY A 37 -10.16 7.10 21.92
CA GLY A 37 -10.37 5.67 21.81
C GLY A 37 -9.97 4.95 23.07
N ARG A 38 -10.94 4.68 23.94
CA ARG A 38 -10.91 3.64 24.98
C ARG A 38 -12.30 3.07 25.29
N PHE A 39 -13.32 3.37 24.49
CA PHE A 39 -14.62 2.74 24.71
C PHE A 39 -14.61 1.35 24.07
N ARG A 40 -15.07 0.33 24.81
CA ARG A 40 -15.38 -1.00 24.26
C ARG A 40 -16.65 -0.89 23.41
N GLY A 41 -16.49 -0.35 22.20
CA GLY A 41 -17.49 -0.45 21.13
C GLY A 41 -17.05 -1.47 20.08
N PRO A 42 -17.88 -1.75 19.06
CA PRO A 42 -17.53 -2.69 17.99
C PRO A 42 -16.29 -2.27 17.19
N ALA A 43 -15.97 -0.97 17.13
CA ALA A 43 -14.76 -0.41 16.52
C ALA A 43 -13.55 -0.31 17.48
N SER A 44 -13.63 -0.93 18.66
CA SER A 44 -12.58 -0.82 19.67
C SER A 44 -11.38 -1.70 19.29
N LEU A 45 -10.21 -1.07 19.12
CA LEU A 45 -8.92 -1.75 18.93
C LEU A 45 -8.32 -2.26 20.27
N VAL A 46 -9.15 -2.48 21.29
CA VAL A 46 -8.71 -2.98 22.60
C VAL A 46 -8.51 -4.48 22.49
N GLY A 47 -7.27 -4.94 22.69
CA GLY A 47 -6.90 -6.35 22.59
C GLY A 47 -6.22 -6.75 21.27
N THR A 48 -6.19 -5.84 20.28
CA THR A 48 -5.47 -6.06 19.03
C THR A 48 -4.11 -5.36 19.03
N ALA A 49 -3.18 -5.86 18.20
CA ALA A 49 -1.88 -5.23 18.03
C ALA A 49 -2.03 -3.83 17.43
N LYS A 50 -1.52 -2.81 18.14
CA LYS A 50 -1.62 -1.40 17.73
C LYS A 50 -0.51 -1.07 16.73
N SER A 51 -0.86 -0.88 15.47
CA SER A 51 0.10 -0.46 14.42
C SER A 51 -0.48 0.65 13.56
N SER A 52 0.20 1.80 13.52
CA SER A 52 -0.19 2.91 12.64
C SER A 52 -0.10 2.52 11.17
N ALA A 53 0.94 1.76 10.78
CA ALA A 53 1.11 1.30 9.40
C ALA A 53 -0.04 0.41 8.93
N VAL A 54 -0.51 -0.52 9.77
CA VAL A 54 -1.66 -1.37 9.41
C VAL A 54 -2.94 -0.54 9.37
N ALA A 55 -3.12 0.38 10.31
CA ALA A 55 -4.30 1.24 10.36
C ALA A 55 -4.39 2.20 9.15
N LEU A 56 -3.24 2.71 8.67
CA LEU A 56 -3.15 3.50 7.44
C LEU A 56 -3.41 2.65 6.19
N TYR A 57 -2.88 1.43 6.15
CA TYR A 57 -3.07 0.52 5.01
C TYR A 57 -4.53 0.05 4.86
N THR A 58 -5.19 -0.25 5.98
CA THR A 58 -6.59 -0.72 6.02
C THR A 58 -7.62 0.40 6.00
N GLY A 59 -7.20 1.67 6.06
CA GLY A 59 -8.10 2.83 6.08
C GLY A 59 -8.86 3.04 7.39
N VAL A 60 -8.56 2.26 8.44
CA VAL A 60 -9.19 2.40 9.78
C VAL A 60 -8.76 3.70 10.45
N SER A 61 -7.53 4.16 10.22
CA SER A 61 -7.04 5.44 10.73
C SER A 61 -7.14 6.51 9.63
N GLN A 62 -8.25 7.23 9.62
CA GLN A 62 -8.38 8.42 8.77
C GLN A 62 -7.67 9.63 9.41
N PRO A 63 -6.98 10.46 8.62
CA PRO A 63 -6.36 11.67 9.13
C PRO A 63 -7.44 12.62 9.64
N THR A 64 -7.40 12.98 10.93
CA THR A 64 -8.39 13.89 11.54
C THR A 64 -8.09 15.37 11.28
N GLY A 65 -7.01 15.69 10.55
CA GLY A 65 -6.57 17.06 10.30
C GLY A 65 -5.91 17.21 8.94
N LEU A 66 -5.68 18.46 8.54
CA LEU A 66 -5.16 18.82 7.21
C LEU A 66 -3.71 18.34 6.98
N LEU A 67 -2.93 18.19 8.05
CA LEU A 67 -1.54 17.74 8.02
C LEU A 67 -1.35 16.57 8.98
N THR A 68 -0.63 15.53 8.55
CA THR A 68 -0.24 14.43 9.41
C THR A 68 1.24 14.10 9.28
N THR A 69 1.83 13.57 10.35
CA THR A 69 3.21 13.06 10.35
C THR A 69 3.27 11.55 10.11
N GLN A 70 2.11 10.88 10.03
CA GLN A 70 2.00 9.44 9.88
C GLN A 70 1.95 9.09 8.39
N THR A 71 2.90 8.28 7.92
CA THR A 71 2.99 7.88 6.52
C THR A 71 3.14 6.37 6.40
N LEU A 72 2.73 5.83 5.25
CA LEU A 72 2.97 4.44 4.90
C LEU A 72 4.15 4.35 3.93
N SER A 73 5.28 3.83 4.41
CA SER A 73 6.43 3.58 3.53
C SER A 73 6.07 2.53 2.46
N ASN A 74 6.47 2.79 1.20
CA ASN A 74 6.30 1.84 0.10
C ASN A 74 6.85 0.44 0.39
N LYS A 75 7.97 0.34 1.12
CA LYS A 75 8.53 -0.94 1.56
C LYS A 75 7.56 -1.70 2.48
N ARG A 76 6.94 -0.98 3.42
CA ARG A 76 5.98 -1.58 4.37
C ARG A 76 4.69 -1.95 3.66
N ARG A 77 4.21 -1.12 2.73
CA ARG A 77 3.05 -1.39 1.87
C ARG A 77 3.19 -2.73 1.13
N LYS A 78 4.27 -2.92 0.38
CA LYS A 78 4.54 -4.18 -0.34
C LYS A 78 4.61 -5.40 0.60
N LYS A 79 5.18 -5.24 1.80
CA LYS A 79 5.22 -6.33 2.79
C LYS A 79 3.82 -6.68 3.31
N LEU A 80 2.95 -5.71 3.49
CA LEU A 80 1.57 -5.95 3.91
C LEU A 80 0.76 -6.62 2.81
N GLU A 81 0.86 -6.13 1.57
CA GLU A 81 0.23 -6.74 0.38
C GLU A 81 0.65 -8.21 0.23
N ARG A 82 1.96 -8.50 0.29
CA ARG A 82 2.46 -9.87 0.23
C ARG A 82 1.95 -10.75 1.38
N ASN A 83 1.92 -10.23 2.60
CA ASN A 83 1.43 -10.98 3.75
C ASN A 83 -0.08 -11.23 3.66
N GLN A 84 -0.85 -10.30 3.08
CA GLN A 84 -2.27 -10.48 2.82
C GLN A 84 -2.50 -11.64 1.87
N ILE A 85 -1.76 -11.70 0.75
CA ILE A 85 -1.79 -12.85 -0.17
C ILE A 85 -1.51 -14.18 0.56
N TYR A 86 -0.52 -14.22 1.46
CA TYR A 86 -0.22 -15.44 2.24
C TYR A 86 -1.30 -15.80 3.26
N VAL A 87 -2.01 -14.82 3.79
CA VAL A 87 -3.15 -15.07 4.68
C VAL A 87 -4.32 -15.62 3.88
N ASP A 88 -4.62 -15.03 2.73
CA ASP A 88 -5.74 -15.45 1.88
C ASP A 88 -5.51 -16.85 1.31
N ARG A 89 -4.27 -17.18 0.89
CA ARG A 89 -3.89 -18.54 0.51
C ARG A 89 -4.08 -19.55 1.64
N ARG A 90 -3.72 -19.19 2.88
CA ARG A 90 -3.91 -20.07 4.04
C ARG A 90 -5.38 -20.25 4.41
N LYS A 91 -6.20 -19.21 4.25
CA LYS A 91 -7.66 -19.31 4.45
C LYS A 91 -8.29 -20.19 3.37
N GLY A 92 -7.98 -19.94 2.10
CA GLY A 92 -8.48 -20.76 0.99
C GLY A 92 -8.03 -22.23 1.05
N ALA A 93 -6.83 -22.51 1.57
CA ALA A 93 -6.36 -23.88 1.84
C ALA A 93 -6.97 -24.51 3.10
N ALA A 94 -7.52 -23.72 4.01
CA ALA A 94 -8.25 -24.21 5.18
C ALA A 94 -9.72 -24.50 4.87
N ASP A 95 -10.32 -23.75 3.93
CA ASP A 95 -11.71 -23.91 3.49
C ASP A 95 -11.88 -25.00 2.42
N LYS A 96 -10.80 -25.40 1.73
CA LYS A 96 -10.80 -26.57 0.84
C LYS A 96 -10.35 -27.81 1.63
N PRO A 97 -11.21 -28.83 1.84
CA PRO A 97 -10.70 -30.13 2.26
C PRO A 97 -9.65 -30.57 1.24
N LYS A 98 -8.54 -31.14 1.72
CA LYS A 98 -7.41 -31.58 0.90
C LYS A 98 -7.87 -32.56 -0.18
N GLU A 99 -8.23 -32.04 -1.34
CA GLU A 99 -8.12 -32.77 -2.59
C GLU A 99 -7.04 -32.07 -3.42
N ASP A 100 -6.22 -32.92 -4.00
CA ASP A 100 -4.94 -32.63 -4.64
C ASP A 100 -4.99 -31.44 -5.59
N ASP A 101 -4.04 -30.50 -5.44
CA ASP A 101 -3.38 -29.89 -6.60
C ASP A 101 -2.17 -29.06 -6.17
N THR A 102 -1.02 -29.69 -6.29
CA THR A 102 0.29 -29.07 -6.25
C THR A 102 0.59 -28.36 -7.56
N THR A 103 0.04 -27.16 -7.79
CA THR A 103 0.53 -26.26 -8.86
C THR A 103 0.53 -24.81 -8.37
N MET A 104 1.73 -24.25 -8.23
CA MET A 104 1.95 -22.89 -7.76
C MET A 104 1.86 -21.92 -8.95
N ASP A 105 0.82 -21.09 -9.02
CA ASP A 105 0.70 -19.95 -9.94
C ASP A 105 1.68 -18.81 -9.61
N VAL A 106 2.98 -19.07 -9.81
CA VAL A 106 3.99 -18.02 -10.05
C VAL A 106 4.22 -17.87 -11.56
N ASP A 107 3.67 -18.79 -12.35
CA ASP A 107 3.90 -18.88 -13.78
C ASP A 107 2.97 -17.98 -14.62
N GLU A 108 1.78 -17.61 -14.17
CA GLU A 108 0.81 -16.92 -15.06
C GLU A 108 1.29 -15.58 -15.65
N MET A 109 2.10 -14.78 -14.93
CA MET A 109 2.64 -13.52 -15.49
C MET A 109 3.84 -13.72 -16.41
N VAL A 110 4.65 -14.76 -16.17
CA VAL A 110 5.78 -15.14 -17.03
C VAL A 110 5.25 -15.85 -18.27
N GLN A 111 4.35 -16.82 -18.08
CA GLN A 111 3.63 -17.52 -19.14
C GLN A 111 2.84 -16.59 -20.05
N LYS A 112 2.19 -15.53 -19.55
CA LYS A 112 1.52 -14.55 -20.43
C LYS A 112 2.51 -13.81 -21.34
N LYS A 113 3.69 -13.43 -20.83
CA LYS A 113 4.75 -12.81 -21.65
C LYS A 113 5.38 -13.81 -22.62
N GLU A 114 5.56 -15.06 -22.20
CA GLU A 114 6.07 -16.13 -23.05
C GLU A 114 5.07 -16.55 -24.13
N GLN A 115 3.76 -16.57 -23.82
CA GLN A 115 2.69 -16.85 -24.77
C GLN A 115 2.61 -15.74 -25.83
N GLN A 116 2.73 -14.47 -25.43
CA GLN A 116 2.81 -13.34 -26.36
C GLN A 116 4.08 -13.42 -27.25
N ALA A 117 5.22 -13.81 -26.68
CA ALA A 117 6.45 -13.99 -27.44
C ALA A 117 6.36 -15.17 -28.43
N LYS A 118 5.73 -16.28 -28.03
CA LYS A 118 5.47 -17.45 -28.88
C LYS A 118 4.52 -17.12 -30.03
N SER A 119 3.43 -16.40 -29.76
CA SER A 119 2.49 -16.00 -30.81
C SER A 119 3.11 -15.07 -31.85
N ILE A 120 3.98 -14.13 -31.43
CA ILE A 120 4.71 -13.25 -32.35
C ILE A 120 5.70 -14.05 -33.19
N ARG A 121 6.40 -15.01 -32.57
CA ARG A 121 7.36 -15.87 -33.27
C ARG A 121 6.67 -16.75 -34.30
N GLU A 122 5.56 -17.39 -33.95
CA GLU A 122 4.76 -18.21 -34.87
C GLU A 122 4.18 -17.37 -36.02
N ALA A 123 3.70 -16.15 -35.76
CA ALA A 123 3.27 -15.23 -36.81
C ALA A 123 4.42 -14.88 -37.76
N LEU A 124 5.62 -14.60 -37.23
CA LEU A 124 6.81 -14.31 -38.04
C LEU A 124 7.21 -15.52 -38.92
N TRP A 125 7.21 -16.73 -38.35
CA TRP A 125 7.50 -17.95 -39.10
C TRP A 125 6.46 -18.22 -40.19
N SER A 126 5.17 -17.97 -39.93
CA SER A 126 4.13 -18.10 -40.95
C SER A 126 4.33 -17.13 -42.13
N VAL A 127 4.83 -15.91 -41.88
CA VAL A 127 5.14 -14.93 -42.93
C VAL A 127 6.36 -15.36 -43.76
N ILE A 128 7.36 -15.95 -43.11
CA ILE A 128 8.56 -16.50 -43.76
C ILE A 128 8.20 -17.72 -44.63
N GLU A 129 7.40 -18.65 -44.12
CA GLU A 129 6.95 -19.86 -44.83
C GLU A 129 5.98 -19.55 -45.98
N GLN A 130 5.16 -18.51 -45.84
CA GLN A 130 4.26 -18.03 -46.91
C GLN A 130 4.99 -17.34 -48.07
N GLY A 131 6.33 -17.23 -48.03
CA GLY A 131 7.14 -16.88 -49.20
C GLY A 131 6.88 -15.48 -49.77
N ARG A 132 6.23 -14.58 -49.01
CA ARG A 132 6.17 -13.17 -49.39
C ARG A 132 7.52 -12.55 -49.07
N SER A 133 8.37 -12.49 -50.09
CA SER A 133 9.55 -11.63 -50.10
C SER A 133 9.14 -10.23 -49.66
N VAL A 134 9.45 -9.88 -48.41
CA VAL A 134 9.41 -8.50 -47.96
C VAL A 134 10.34 -7.74 -48.91
N PRO A 135 9.89 -6.68 -49.60
CA PRO A 135 10.76 -5.95 -50.49
C PRO A 135 11.87 -5.30 -49.65
N VAL A 136 13.04 -5.94 -49.66
CA VAL A 136 14.28 -5.31 -49.26
C VAL A 136 14.46 -4.14 -50.23
N ILE A 137 14.51 -2.93 -49.68
CA ILE A 137 14.63 -1.71 -50.46
C ILE A 137 15.91 -1.81 -51.29
N ASN A 138 15.73 -1.90 -52.62
CA ASN A 138 16.79 -2.11 -53.59
C ASN A 138 17.74 -0.90 -53.63
N GLY A 139 18.96 -1.07 -53.15
CA GLY A 139 20.10 -0.23 -53.51
C GLY A 139 20.61 -0.66 -54.88
N THR A 140 20.26 0.09 -55.91
CA THR A 140 20.65 -0.13 -57.30
C THR A 140 22.15 0.08 -57.51
N GLU A 141 22.82 -0.99 -57.95
CA GLU A 141 23.91 -1.00 -58.94
C GLU A 141 25.17 -0.17 -58.64
N GLY A 142 26.12 -0.81 -57.95
CA GLY A 142 27.53 -0.43 -57.90
C GLY A 142 28.38 -1.60 -57.42
N THR A 143 28.90 -2.40 -58.35
CA THR A 143 29.82 -3.51 -58.09
C THR A 143 31.24 -3.04 -57.72
N THR A 144 31.98 -3.93 -57.04
CA THR A 144 33.39 -3.89 -56.57
C THR A 144 33.51 -3.50 -55.08
N LEU A 145 33.98 -4.35 -54.16
CA LEU A 145 34.99 -5.41 -54.24
C LEU A 145 34.66 -6.61 -53.32
N GLY A 146 34.97 -7.82 -53.79
CA GLY A 146 35.42 -8.92 -52.92
C GLY A 146 34.48 -10.12 -52.77
N GLY A 147 34.39 -10.98 -53.79
CA GLY A 147 33.93 -12.38 -53.62
C GLY A 147 35.05 -13.29 -53.10
N PRO A 148 34.73 -14.51 -52.61
CA PRO A 148 35.69 -15.40 -51.93
C PRO A 148 36.68 -16.05 -52.90
N SER A 149 37.93 -16.20 -52.45
CA SER A 149 39.06 -16.83 -53.14
C SER A 149 38.85 -18.33 -53.40
N TYR A 150 38.99 -18.78 -54.65
CA TYR A 150 39.69 -19.99 -55.11
C TYR A 150 40.08 -19.82 -56.59
#